data_AF-A0A0Q2UJM8-F1
#
_entry.id   AF-A0A0Q2UJM8-F1
#
_cell.length_a   1.000
_cell.length_b   1.000
_cell.length_c   1.000
_cell.angle_alpha   90.00
_cell.angle_beta   90.00
_cell.angle_gamma   90.00
#
_symmetry.space_group_name_H-M   'P 1'
#
loop_
_entity.id
_entity.type
_entity.pdbx_description
1 polymer ?
#
loop_
_entity_poly.entity_id
_entity_poly.type
_entity_poly.pdbx_seq_one_letter_code
_entity_poly.pdbx_strand_id
1 'polypeptide(L)'
;MRLLVAILAVLLVSACDGGGSGASRSAASSSTTSSSTTTQPAAPAMTFDCAKPANKAQQLVCDEPQLSDLDRRLQAAYQQALARPGADQATLTTAQSAFATTRDGCADLVEVRTCVLEAYQTRLVELAIADPATVAPPVVSYDCPADAGTLTAQFYNQLDPKTAVLDWKGVRVILFLLPSGSGARYGRQGSEYWEHQGEVTLDLGGTKFVCHTR
;
A
#
# COMPACT_ATOMS: atom_id res chain seq x y z
N MET A 1 -54.44 -7.12 28.63
CA MET A 1 -54.90 -7.95 27.50
C MET A 1 -53.68 -8.54 26.82
N ARG A 2 -53.64 -9.88 26.76
CA ARG A 2 -52.55 -10.68 26.20
C ARG A 2 -52.68 -10.72 24.66
N LEU A 3 -51.58 -10.72 23.92
CA LEU A 3 -51.24 -11.84 23.03
C LEU A 3 -49.77 -11.76 22.61
N LEU A 4 -48.99 -12.72 23.09
CA LEU A 4 -47.68 -13.13 22.57
C LEU A 4 -47.93 -14.09 21.41
N VAL A 5 -47.20 -13.97 20.30
CA VAL A 5 -47.06 -15.05 19.33
C VAL A 5 -45.57 -15.24 19.04
N ALA A 6 -45.02 -16.29 19.65
CA ALA A 6 -43.74 -16.89 19.30
C ALA A 6 -43.98 -17.92 18.19
N ILE A 7 -43.11 -17.96 17.18
CA ILE A 7 -43.08 -19.04 16.20
C ILE A 7 -41.69 -19.68 16.24
N LEU A 8 -41.68 -20.93 16.70
CA LEU A 8 -40.59 -21.89 16.75
C LEU A 8 -40.97 -23.06 15.82
N ALA A 9 -40.09 -23.47 14.90
CA ALA A 9 -40.10 -24.76 14.19
C ALA A 9 -38.73 -24.91 13.50
N VAL A 10 -37.74 -25.58 14.10
CA VAL A 10 -37.42 -27.03 14.10
C VAL A 10 -37.13 -27.65 12.72
N LEU A 11 -35.87 -28.07 12.61
CA LEU A 11 -35.09 -28.84 11.63
C LEU A 11 -35.77 -30.02 10.92
N LEU A 12 -35.33 -30.27 9.67
CA LEU A 12 -35.20 -31.63 9.11
C LEU A 12 -33.84 -31.79 8.39
N VAL A 13 -33.07 -32.75 8.87
CA VAL A 13 -31.84 -33.29 8.27
C VAL A 13 -32.25 -34.27 7.16
N SER A 14 -31.61 -34.18 5.99
CA SER A 14 -31.74 -35.20 4.94
C SER A 14 -30.37 -35.82 4.68
N ALA A 15 -30.23 -37.07 5.10
CA ALA A 15 -29.18 -37.99 4.69
C ALA A 15 -29.76 -38.91 3.61
N CYS A 16 -29.03 -39.12 2.51
CA CYS A 16 -29.26 -40.22 1.59
C CYS A 16 -27.91 -40.90 1.32
N ASP A 17 -27.81 -42.11 1.84
CA ASP A 17 -26.79 -43.12 1.59
C ASP A 17 -27.12 -43.82 0.25
N GLY A 18 -26.11 -44.10 -0.56
CA GLY A 18 -26.25 -44.68 -1.89
C GLY A 18 -25.16 -45.70 -2.13
N GLY A 19 -25.34 -46.90 -1.58
CA GLY A 19 -24.49 -48.06 -1.83
C GLY A 19 -24.62 -48.57 -3.26
N GLY A 20 -23.48 -48.71 -3.95
CA GLY A 20 -23.35 -49.37 -5.25
C GLY A 20 -22.12 -50.26 -5.26
N SER A 21 -22.31 -51.55 -5.00
CA SER A 21 -21.28 -52.59 -5.11
C SER A 21 -20.99 -52.90 -6.58
N GLY A 22 -19.74 -52.65 -7.01
CA GLY A 22 -19.21 -53.08 -8.30
C GLY A 22 -17.78 -53.58 -8.14
N ALA A 23 -17.62 -54.89 -7.96
CA ALA A 23 -16.31 -55.54 -8.01
C ALA A 23 -15.84 -55.63 -9.47
N SER A 24 -14.67 -55.05 -9.79
CA SER A 24 -13.90 -55.40 -10.99
C SER A 24 -12.41 -55.08 -10.80
N ARG A 25 -11.66 -56.18 -10.61
CA ARG A 25 -10.32 -56.52 -11.12
C ARG A 25 -9.25 -55.41 -11.21
N SER A 26 -8.19 -55.64 -10.45
CA SER A 26 -6.87 -55.03 -10.56
C SER A 26 -6.35 -54.92 -12.00
N ALA A 27 -5.91 -53.72 -12.35
CA ALA A 27 -4.80 -53.49 -13.26
C ALA A 27 -3.99 -52.31 -12.71
N ALA A 28 -2.81 -52.60 -12.19
CA ALA A 28 -1.85 -51.58 -11.77
C ALA A 28 -1.39 -50.80 -13.01
N SER A 29 -1.87 -49.57 -13.15
CA SER A 29 -1.30 -48.60 -14.09
C SER A 29 -0.35 -47.71 -13.30
N SER A 30 0.95 -47.91 -13.52
CA SER A 30 2.01 -47.05 -13.03
C SER A 30 1.88 -45.68 -13.70
N SER A 31 1.15 -44.75 -13.08
CA SER A 31 1.20 -43.34 -13.46
C SER A 31 2.50 -42.75 -12.90
N THR A 32 3.55 -42.72 -13.73
CA THR A 32 4.71 -41.86 -13.52
C THR A 32 4.25 -40.40 -13.56
N THR A 33 3.90 -39.85 -12.39
CA THR A 33 3.76 -38.43 -12.17
C THR A 33 5.14 -37.79 -12.37
N SER A 34 5.34 -37.21 -13.54
CA SER A 34 6.47 -36.32 -13.80
C SER A 34 6.24 -35.05 -12.99
N SER A 35 6.85 -34.97 -11.80
CA SER A 35 6.92 -33.74 -11.02
C SER A 35 7.79 -32.75 -11.78
N SER A 36 7.19 -31.92 -12.62
CA SER A 36 7.82 -30.72 -13.14
C SER A 36 8.03 -29.75 -11.97
N THR A 37 9.22 -29.75 -11.40
CA THR A 37 9.67 -28.73 -10.44
C THR A 37 9.81 -27.42 -11.20
N THR A 38 8.77 -26.60 -11.19
CA THR A 38 8.88 -25.20 -11.61
C THR A 38 9.78 -24.51 -10.58
N THR A 39 11.03 -24.24 -10.95
CA THR A 39 11.92 -23.40 -10.15
C THR A 39 11.31 -22.00 -10.09
N GLN A 40 10.60 -21.70 -9.00
CA GLN A 40 10.10 -20.36 -8.75
C GLN A 40 11.31 -19.44 -8.51
N PRO A 41 11.39 -18.28 -9.21
CA PRO A 41 12.45 -17.32 -8.98
C PRO A 41 12.54 -16.99 -7.48
N ALA A 42 13.76 -16.98 -6.95
CA ALA A 42 13.98 -16.53 -5.58
C ALA A 42 13.40 -15.12 -5.42
N ALA A 43 12.63 -14.91 -4.35
CA ALA A 43 12.13 -13.59 -4.03
C ALA A 43 13.30 -12.61 -3.87
N PRO A 44 13.13 -11.32 -4.23
CA PRO A 44 14.17 -10.31 -4.01
C PRO A 44 14.64 -10.34 -2.55
N ALA A 45 15.94 -10.09 -2.34
CA ALA A 45 16.47 -9.96 -0.99
C ALA A 45 15.78 -8.79 -0.25
N MET A 46 15.60 -8.97 1.06
CA MET A 46 15.12 -7.93 1.96
C MET A 46 16.18 -6.82 2.12
N THR A 47 15.78 -5.63 2.58
CA THR A 47 16.69 -4.51 2.84
C THR A 47 17.53 -4.69 4.11
N PHE A 48 17.19 -5.66 4.98
CA PHE A 48 17.91 -6.03 6.21
C PHE A 48 17.68 -7.52 6.57
N ASP A 49 18.46 -8.03 7.53
CA ASP A 49 18.41 -9.43 7.97
C ASP A 49 17.31 -9.67 9.01
N CYS A 50 16.27 -10.42 8.63
CA CYS A 50 15.17 -10.78 9.53
C CYS A 50 15.57 -11.73 10.67
N ALA A 51 16.75 -12.37 10.62
CA ALA A 51 17.27 -13.12 11.76
C ALA A 51 17.77 -12.21 12.89
N LYS A 52 18.05 -10.93 12.59
CA LYS A 52 18.61 -9.95 13.54
C LYS A 52 18.03 -8.55 13.30
N PRO A 53 16.72 -8.34 13.46
CA PRO A 53 16.12 -7.02 13.31
C PRO A 53 16.65 -6.05 14.36
N ALA A 54 16.96 -4.82 13.96
CA ALA A 54 17.57 -3.83 14.84
C ALA A 54 16.60 -3.21 15.86
N ASN A 55 15.30 -3.22 15.56
CA ASN A 55 14.25 -2.60 16.38
C ASN A 55 12.86 -3.21 16.09
N LYS A 56 11.84 -2.71 16.80
CA LYS A 56 10.44 -3.17 16.67
C LYS A 56 9.85 -2.95 15.28
N ALA A 57 10.23 -1.89 14.57
CA ALA A 57 9.74 -1.64 13.21
C ALA A 57 10.29 -2.68 12.23
N GLN A 58 11.58 -3.01 12.30
CA GLN A 58 12.18 -4.08 11.49
C GLN A 58 11.60 -5.47 11.83
N GLN A 59 11.41 -5.76 13.12
CA GLN A 59 10.75 -6.98 13.56
C GLN A 59 9.33 -7.09 12.96
N LEU A 60 8.55 -6.01 13.03
CA LEU A 60 7.20 -5.96 12.44
C LEU A 60 7.20 -6.25 10.94
N VAL A 61 8.17 -5.70 10.21
CA VAL A 61 8.32 -5.95 8.76
C VAL A 61 8.57 -7.43 8.49
N CYS A 62 9.39 -8.10 9.30
CA CYS A 62 9.68 -9.53 9.15
C CYS A 62 8.48 -10.41 9.49
N ASP A 63 7.67 -10.01 10.47
CA ASP A 63 6.54 -10.80 10.96
C ASP A 63 5.28 -10.64 10.09
N GLU A 64 5.11 -9.50 9.42
CA GLU A 64 3.94 -9.21 8.59
C GLU A 64 4.20 -9.44 7.09
N PRO A 65 3.47 -10.36 6.44
CA PRO A 65 3.66 -10.65 5.01
C PRO A 65 3.52 -9.43 4.09
N GLN A 66 2.60 -8.52 4.40
CA GLN A 66 2.39 -7.30 3.61
C GLN A 66 3.60 -6.37 3.67
N LEU A 67 4.17 -6.16 4.86
CA LEU A 67 5.32 -5.27 5.05
C LEU A 67 6.60 -5.90 4.50
N SER A 68 6.75 -7.21 4.67
CA SER A 68 7.82 -8.00 4.02
C SER A 68 7.78 -7.88 2.49
N ASP A 69 6.59 -7.90 1.89
CA ASP A 69 6.44 -7.74 0.46
C ASP A 69 6.78 -6.32 -0.02
N LEU A 70 6.36 -5.29 0.73
CA LEU A 70 6.73 -3.91 0.45
C LEU A 70 8.24 -3.69 0.53
N ASP A 71 8.94 -4.32 1.49
CA ASP A 71 10.39 -4.25 1.60
C ASP A 71 11.10 -4.81 0.37
N ARG A 72 10.69 -5.99 -0.11
CA ARG A 72 11.24 -6.59 -1.33
C ARG A 72 10.96 -5.74 -2.56
N ARG A 73 9.75 -5.21 -2.70
CA ARG A 73 9.40 -4.30 -3.80
C ARG A 73 10.26 -3.05 -3.78
N LEU A 74 10.46 -2.46 -2.59
CA LEU A 74 11.28 -1.28 -2.42
C LEU A 74 12.74 -1.56 -2.77
N GLN A 75 13.29 -2.69 -2.31
CA GLN A 75 14.64 -3.10 -2.67
C GLN A 75 14.78 -3.26 -4.19
N ALA A 76 13.83 -3.93 -4.85
CA ALA A 76 13.85 -4.09 -6.30
C ALA A 76 13.78 -2.74 -7.03
N ALA A 77 12.86 -1.86 -6.64
CA ALA A 77 12.72 -0.52 -7.21
C ALA A 77 13.97 0.34 -7.00
N TYR A 78 14.62 0.23 -5.84
CA TYR A 78 15.87 0.93 -5.55
C TYR A 78 17.03 0.42 -6.41
N GLN A 79 17.16 -0.90 -6.60
CA GLN A 79 18.18 -1.46 -7.50
C GLN A 79 17.95 -1.05 -8.96
N GLN A 80 16.69 -1.07 -9.41
CA GLN A 80 16.33 -0.52 -10.72
C GLN A 80 16.70 0.96 -10.83
N ALA A 81 16.48 1.73 -9.76
CA ALA A 81 16.84 3.14 -9.73
C ALA A 81 18.35 3.36 -9.90
N LEU A 82 19.18 2.59 -9.19
CA LEU A 82 20.64 2.65 -9.28
C LEU A 82 21.19 2.21 -10.64
N ALA A 83 20.52 1.27 -11.30
CA ALA A 83 20.95 0.73 -12.58
C ALA A 83 20.64 1.64 -13.78
N ARG A 84 19.87 2.73 -13.59
CA ARG A 84 19.51 3.64 -14.67
C ARG A 84 20.72 4.40 -15.21
N PRO A 85 20.85 4.56 -16.54
CA PRO A 85 21.87 5.43 -17.12
C PRO A 85 21.76 6.86 -16.58
N GLY A 86 22.87 7.42 -16.10
CA GLY A 86 22.90 8.78 -15.54
C GLY A 86 22.25 8.91 -14.15
N ALA A 87 21.95 7.81 -13.46
CA ALA A 87 21.43 7.85 -12.11
C ALA A 87 22.41 8.56 -11.16
N ASP A 88 21.91 9.54 -10.40
CA ASP A 88 22.65 10.13 -9.29
C ASP A 88 22.62 9.16 -8.09
N GLN A 89 23.62 8.27 -8.07
CA GLN A 89 23.73 7.23 -7.04
C GLN A 89 23.92 7.81 -5.64
N ALA A 90 24.57 8.97 -5.51
CA ALA A 90 24.80 9.60 -4.21
C ALA A 90 23.49 10.12 -3.61
N THR A 91 22.69 10.81 -4.42
CA THR A 91 21.36 11.27 -4.01
C THR A 91 20.43 10.10 -3.72
N LEU A 92 20.43 9.05 -4.56
CA LEU A 92 19.63 7.85 -4.34
C LEU A 92 20.00 7.15 -3.03
N THR A 93 21.30 6.99 -2.74
CA THR A 93 21.79 6.35 -1.50
C THR A 93 21.44 7.18 -0.27
N THR A 94 21.56 8.50 -0.36
CA THR A 94 21.19 9.42 0.73
C THR A 94 19.71 9.32 1.05
N ALA A 95 18.85 9.35 0.03
CA ALA A 95 17.41 9.22 0.19
C ALA A 95 17.01 7.83 0.72
N GLN A 96 17.71 6.77 0.32
CA GLN A 96 17.49 5.42 0.82
C GLN A 96 17.85 5.29 2.31
N SER A 97 18.96 5.88 2.74
CA SER A 97 19.35 5.95 4.16
C SER A 97 18.33 6.75 4.98
N ALA A 98 17.87 7.89 4.47
CA ALA A 98 16.84 8.69 5.13
C ALA A 98 15.53 7.91 5.30
N PHE A 99 15.09 7.18 4.28
CA PHE A 99 13.96 6.25 4.36
C PHE A 99 14.15 5.22 5.49
N ALA A 100 15.33 4.57 5.55
CA ALA A 100 15.61 3.57 6.58
C ALA A 100 15.52 4.19 7.99
N THR A 101 16.05 5.40 8.18
CA THR A 101 15.90 6.16 9.44
C THR A 101 14.44 6.44 9.76
N THR A 102 13.63 6.89 8.79
CA THR A 102 12.19 7.13 9.00
C THR A 102 11.46 5.85 9.40
N ARG A 103 11.66 4.74 8.68
CA ARG A 103 11.06 3.45 9.00
C ARG A 103 11.43 2.99 10.41
N ASP A 104 12.71 3.07 10.75
CA ASP A 104 13.22 2.60 12.04
C ASP A 104 12.72 3.48 13.20
N GLY A 105 12.57 4.79 12.98
CA GLY A 105 11.97 5.72 13.94
C GLY A 105 10.49 5.45 14.24
N CYS A 106 9.77 4.73 13.36
CA CYS A 106 8.39 4.30 13.66
C CYS A 106 8.30 3.40 14.89
N ALA A 107 9.41 2.75 15.31
CA ALA A 107 9.44 1.86 16.47
C ALA A 107 9.02 2.54 17.80
N ASP A 108 9.12 3.87 17.86
CA ASP A 108 8.81 4.68 19.04
C ASP A 108 7.37 5.24 19.05
N LEU A 109 6.59 5.01 17.99
CA LEU A 109 5.21 5.50 17.87
C LEU A 109 4.21 4.49 18.43
N VAL A 110 3.03 4.98 18.83
CA VAL A 110 1.91 4.11 19.25
C VAL A 110 1.41 3.28 18.06
N GLU A 111 1.22 3.94 16.91
CA GLU A 111 0.73 3.34 15.68
C GLU A 111 1.88 2.87 14.77
N VAL A 112 2.77 2.03 15.31
CA VAL A 112 4.00 1.55 14.62
C VAL A 112 3.69 1.02 13.23
N ARG A 113 2.67 0.17 13.11
CA ARG A 113 2.31 -0.48 11.84
C ARG A 113 1.94 0.51 10.75
N THR A 114 1.06 1.47 11.08
CA THR A 114 0.61 2.49 10.13
C THR A 114 1.78 3.36 9.68
N CYS A 115 2.65 3.77 10.61
CA CYS A 115 3.86 4.53 10.28
C CYS A 115 4.78 3.77 9.32
N VAL A 116 5.06 2.49 9.61
CA VAL A 116 5.94 1.65 8.77
C VAL A 116 5.33 1.47 7.38
N LEU A 117 4.03 1.16 7.30
CA LEU A 117 3.31 1.00 6.03
C LEU A 117 3.42 2.26 5.17
N GLU A 118 3.13 3.43 5.74
CA GLU A 118 3.21 4.70 5.03
C GLU A 118 4.65 5.05 4.63
N ALA A 119 5.66 4.72 5.44
CA ALA A 119 7.07 4.95 5.11
C ALA A 119 7.47 4.17 3.84
N TYR A 120 7.07 2.88 3.75
CA TYR A 120 7.31 2.07 2.56
C TYR A 120 6.56 2.60 1.33
N GLN A 121 5.27 2.89 1.47
CA GLN A 121 4.46 3.39 0.36
C GLN A 121 4.99 4.73 -0.14
N THR A 122 5.38 5.63 0.76
CA THR A 122 5.96 6.93 0.39
C THR A 122 7.25 6.75 -0.40
N ARG A 123 8.16 5.89 0.08
CA ARG A 123 9.43 5.67 -0.60
C ARG A 123 9.27 5.01 -1.98
N LEU A 124 8.31 4.09 -2.12
CA LEU A 124 7.97 3.50 -3.41
C LEU A 124 7.43 4.54 -4.39
N VAL A 125 6.56 5.45 -3.94
CA VAL A 125 6.07 6.56 -4.76
C VAL A 125 7.23 7.47 -5.17
N GLU A 126 8.11 7.85 -4.25
CA GLU A 126 9.26 8.71 -4.56
C GLU A 126 10.15 8.10 -5.65
N LEU A 127 10.45 6.80 -5.55
CA LEU A 127 11.23 6.08 -6.56
C LEU A 127 10.49 6.04 -7.91
N ALA A 128 9.18 5.80 -7.89
CA ALA A 128 8.36 5.71 -9.09
C ALA A 128 8.25 7.07 -9.81
N ILE A 129 7.93 8.15 -9.11
CA ILE A 129 7.76 9.48 -9.74
C ILE A 129 9.10 10.10 -10.16
N ALA A 130 10.23 9.62 -9.61
CA ALA A 130 11.57 9.97 -10.07
C ALA A 130 12.02 9.13 -11.28
N ASP A 131 11.24 8.16 -11.73
CA ASP A 131 11.48 7.41 -12.96
C ASP A 131 10.98 8.20 -14.18
N PRO A 132 11.84 8.57 -15.14
CA PRO A 132 11.42 9.18 -16.40
C PRO A 132 10.43 8.34 -17.20
N ALA A 133 10.38 7.02 -16.98
CA ALA A 133 9.38 6.14 -17.61
C ALA A 133 7.99 6.27 -16.97
N THR A 134 7.89 6.84 -15.77
CA THR A 134 6.60 7.10 -15.12
C THR A 134 5.97 8.33 -15.76
N VAL A 135 4.82 8.12 -16.40
CA VAL A 135 4.03 9.22 -16.97
C VAL A 135 3.51 10.11 -15.85
N ALA A 136 4.00 11.35 -15.80
CA ALA A 136 3.50 12.37 -14.88
C ALA A 136 2.08 12.80 -15.31
N PRO A 137 1.09 12.76 -14.40
CA PRO A 137 -0.26 13.24 -14.69
C PRO A 137 -0.26 14.78 -14.79
N PRO A 138 -1.33 15.39 -15.34
CA PRO A 138 -1.47 16.84 -15.37
C PRO A 138 -1.39 17.46 -13.98
N VAL A 139 -0.78 18.64 -13.90
CA VAL A 139 -0.75 19.45 -12.68
C VAL A 139 -2.09 20.16 -12.52
N VAL A 140 -2.78 19.89 -11.41
CA VAL A 140 -3.98 20.62 -10.98
C VAL A 140 -3.54 21.79 -10.11
N SER A 141 -4.06 22.98 -10.42
CA SER A 141 -3.80 24.20 -9.63
C SER A 141 -5.04 24.58 -8.82
N TYR A 142 -4.81 25.17 -7.66
CA TYR A 142 -5.89 25.56 -6.76
C TYR A 142 -5.82 27.04 -6.42
N ASP A 143 -7.00 27.64 -6.25
CA ASP A 143 -7.19 28.94 -5.64
C ASP A 143 -7.44 28.75 -4.14
N CYS A 144 -6.42 29.05 -3.34
CA CYS A 144 -6.41 28.91 -1.89
C CYS A 144 -6.37 30.30 -1.21
N PRO A 145 -6.74 30.40 0.08
CA PRO A 145 -6.51 31.59 0.90
C PRO A 145 -5.06 32.06 0.83
N ALA A 146 -4.84 33.38 0.85
CA ALA A 146 -3.50 33.96 0.65
C ALA A 146 -2.48 33.49 1.70
N ASP A 147 -2.91 33.25 2.94
CA ASP A 147 -2.11 32.75 4.06
C ASP A 147 -1.85 31.23 4.01
N ALA A 148 -2.66 30.49 3.25
CA ALA A 148 -2.47 29.06 3.01
C ALA A 148 -1.29 28.78 2.06
N GLY A 149 -0.88 29.75 1.24
CA GLY A 149 0.22 29.60 0.28
C GLY A 149 -0.17 28.84 -1.00
N THR A 150 0.81 28.63 -1.89
CA THR A 150 0.58 27.97 -3.18
C THR A 150 0.34 26.47 -3.00
N LEU A 151 -0.64 25.95 -3.73
CA LEU A 151 -0.96 24.52 -3.78
C LEU A 151 -1.13 24.06 -5.23
N THR A 152 -0.45 22.97 -5.57
CA THR A 152 -0.74 22.18 -6.77
C THR A 152 -0.82 20.70 -6.42
N ALA A 153 -1.44 19.90 -7.29
CA ALA A 153 -1.55 18.46 -7.12
C ALA A 153 -1.34 17.70 -8.43
N GLN A 154 -0.81 16.48 -8.30
CA GLN A 154 -0.72 15.50 -9.37
C GLN A 154 -1.28 14.17 -8.86
N PHE A 155 -2.22 13.56 -9.60
CA PHE A 155 -2.92 12.34 -9.19
C PHE A 155 -2.43 11.13 -10.00
N TYR A 156 -1.58 10.33 -9.37
CA TYR A 156 -0.97 9.13 -9.95
C TYR A 156 -1.90 7.93 -9.77
N ASN A 157 -2.83 7.77 -10.71
CA ASN A 157 -3.84 6.70 -10.70
C ASN A 157 -3.30 5.33 -11.13
N GLN A 158 -2.11 5.30 -11.75
CA GLN A 158 -1.41 4.09 -12.18
C GLN A 158 -0.58 3.45 -11.06
N LEU A 159 -0.38 4.13 -9.94
CA LEU A 159 0.34 3.60 -8.79
C LEU A 159 -0.63 2.83 -7.88
N ASP A 160 -0.07 1.90 -7.11
CA ASP A 160 -0.78 1.12 -6.09
C ASP A 160 -0.10 1.32 -4.71
N PRO A 161 -0.76 1.98 -3.74
CA PRO A 161 -2.09 2.59 -3.86
C PRO A 161 -2.10 3.83 -4.76
N LYS A 162 -3.29 4.19 -5.26
CA LYS A 162 -3.48 5.46 -5.98
C LYS A 162 -3.05 6.62 -5.09
N THR A 163 -2.28 7.54 -5.67
CA THR A 163 -1.52 8.52 -4.89
C THR A 163 -1.79 9.93 -5.38
N ALA A 164 -1.99 10.85 -4.44
CA ALA A 164 -1.93 12.28 -4.70
C ALA A 164 -0.56 12.81 -4.25
N VAL A 165 0.13 13.51 -5.14
CA VAL A 165 1.36 14.24 -4.84
C VAL A 165 1.03 15.73 -4.85
N LEU A 166 0.94 16.31 -3.66
CA LEU A 166 0.74 17.75 -3.49
C LEU A 166 2.09 18.47 -3.47
N ASP A 167 2.15 19.66 -4.05
CA ASP A 167 3.18 20.65 -3.76
C ASP A 167 2.52 21.79 -2.98
N TRP A 168 2.85 21.91 -1.70
CA TRP A 168 2.32 22.93 -0.80
C TRP A 168 3.46 23.78 -0.26
N LYS A 169 3.47 25.07 -0.60
CA LYS A 169 4.56 26.01 -0.26
C LYS A 169 5.95 25.51 -0.70
N GLY A 170 6.03 24.78 -1.82
CA GLY A 170 7.28 24.17 -2.31
C GLY A 170 7.68 22.89 -1.58
N VAL A 171 6.84 22.40 -0.66
CA VAL A 171 7.05 21.14 0.05
C VAL A 171 6.12 20.08 -0.53
N ARG A 172 6.70 18.95 -0.91
CA ARG A 172 5.94 17.82 -1.43
C ARG A 172 5.26 17.03 -0.32
N VAL A 173 3.96 16.79 -0.46
CA VAL A 173 3.18 15.92 0.43
C VAL A 173 2.58 14.79 -0.39
N ILE A 174 2.93 13.55 -0.04
CA ILE A 174 2.41 12.33 -0.68
C ILE A 174 1.27 11.80 0.18
N LEU A 175 0.10 11.61 -0.42
CA LEU A 175 -1.11 11.11 0.22
C LEU A 175 -1.66 9.91 -0.56
N PHE A 176 -2.28 8.97 0.15
CA PHE A 176 -2.80 7.73 -0.44
C PHE A 176 -4.32 7.74 -0.46
N LEU A 177 -4.93 7.12 -1.49
CA LEU A 177 -6.38 7.08 -1.63
C LEU A 177 -7.03 6.44 -0.40
N LEU A 178 -8.02 7.14 0.16
CA LEU A 178 -8.85 6.67 1.26
C LEU A 178 -10.27 6.38 0.78
N PRO A 179 -10.98 5.43 1.41
CA PRO A 179 -12.41 5.24 1.16
C PRO A 179 -13.21 6.53 1.42
N SER A 180 -14.13 6.85 0.50
CA SER A 180 -15.07 7.95 0.65
C SER A 180 -16.43 7.60 0.04
N GLY A 181 -17.50 8.16 0.61
CA GLY A 181 -18.86 8.03 0.07
C GLY A 181 -19.15 8.99 -1.09
N SER A 182 -18.38 10.07 -1.21
CA SER A 182 -18.46 11.05 -2.32
C SER A 182 -17.14 11.78 -2.48
N GLY A 183 -16.82 12.16 -3.71
CA GLY A 183 -15.59 12.88 -4.04
C GLY A 183 -14.32 12.04 -3.88
N ALA A 184 -13.17 12.70 -3.97
CA ALA A 184 -11.87 12.04 -3.91
C ALA A 184 -11.13 12.41 -2.61
N ARG A 185 -10.91 11.41 -1.75
CA ARG A 185 -10.23 11.57 -0.47
C ARG A 185 -8.88 10.88 -0.49
N TYR A 186 -7.83 11.61 -0.16
CA TYR A 186 -6.47 11.10 -0.02
C TYR A 186 -5.93 11.52 1.34
N GLY A 187 -5.21 10.63 2.01
CA GLY A 187 -4.67 10.96 3.33
C GLY A 187 -3.61 10.01 3.80
N ARG A 188 -3.06 10.38 4.95
CA ARG A 188 -2.08 9.65 5.74
C ARG A 188 -2.09 10.20 7.17
N GLN A 189 -1.29 9.66 8.08
CA GLN A 189 -1.20 10.22 9.43
C GLN A 189 -0.84 11.72 9.41
N GLY A 190 -1.75 12.52 9.99
CA GLY A 190 -1.57 13.97 10.14
C GLY A 190 -1.74 14.77 8.84
N SER A 191 -2.20 14.18 7.74
CA SER A 191 -2.51 14.96 6.52
C SER A 191 -3.64 14.37 5.70
N GLU A 192 -4.50 15.24 5.17
CA GLU A 192 -5.67 14.89 4.37
C GLU A 192 -5.92 15.93 3.27
N TYR A 193 -6.35 15.41 2.13
CA TYR A 193 -6.95 16.12 1.01
C TYR A 193 -8.31 15.48 0.75
N TRP A 194 -9.37 16.29 0.65
CA TRP A 194 -10.68 15.81 0.25
C TRP A 194 -11.34 16.79 -0.72
N GLU A 195 -11.48 16.36 -1.97
CA GLU A 195 -12.26 17.07 -2.97
C GLU A 195 -13.71 16.62 -2.94
N HIS A 196 -14.62 17.58 -2.97
CA HIS A 196 -16.05 17.36 -3.12
C HIS A 196 -16.71 18.54 -3.85
N GLN A 197 -17.19 18.30 -5.07
CA GLN A 197 -17.93 19.27 -5.89
C GLN A 197 -17.17 20.56 -6.22
N GLY A 198 -15.87 20.44 -6.49
CA GLY A 198 -14.99 21.57 -6.86
C GLY A 198 -14.40 22.32 -5.66
N GLU A 199 -14.84 22.00 -4.45
CA GLU A 199 -14.21 22.43 -3.20
C GLU A 199 -13.23 21.36 -2.72
N VAL A 200 -12.08 21.81 -2.20
CA VAL A 200 -11.06 20.94 -1.62
C VAL A 200 -10.81 21.35 -0.18
N THR A 201 -11.16 20.48 0.76
CA THR A 201 -10.78 20.63 2.17
C THR A 201 -9.43 19.97 2.40
N LEU A 202 -8.51 20.70 3.04
CA LEU A 202 -7.19 20.20 3.41
C LEU A 202 -6.94 20.29 4.91
N ASP A 203 -6.22 19.31 5.44
CA ASP A 203 -5.49 19.36 6.70
C ASP A 203 -4.06 18.92 6.39
N LEU A 204 -3.10 19.84 6.35
CA LEU A 204 -1.70 19.51 6.07
C LEU A 204 -0.85 19.78 7.32
N GLY A 205 -0.50 18.70 8.01
CA GLY A 205 0.29 18.79 9.25
C GLY A 205 -0.40 19.60 10.35
N GLY A 206 -1.73 19.56 10.43
CA GLY A 206 -2.54 20.35 11.36
C GLY A 206 -2.97 21.73 10.83
N THR A 207 -2.49 22.14 9.66
CA THR A 207 -2.93 23.39 9.01
C THR A 207 -4.14 23.12 8.15
N LYS A 208 -5.29 23.66 8.56
CA LYS A 208 -6.58 23.44 7.88
C LYS A 208 -6.97 24.63 7.02
N PHE A 209 -7.37 24.35 5.79
CA PHE A 209 -7.82 25.37 4.84
C PHE A 209 -8.66 24.74 3.73
N VAL A 210 -9.40 25.58 3.01
CA VAL A 210 -10.24 25.19 1.88
C VAL A 210 -9.72 25.87 0.63
N CYS A 211 -9.65 25.15 -0.48
CA CYS A 211 -9.33 25.71 -1.79
C CYS A 211 -10.39 25.33 -2.82
N HIS A 212 -10.35 25.98 -3.98
CA HIS A 212 -11.15 25.60 -5.14
C HIS A 212 -10.24 25.24 -6.31
N THR A 213 -10.68 24.29 -7.15
CA THR A 213 -9.95 23.97 -8.37
C THR A 213 -10.05 25.15 -9.33
N ARG A 214 -8.91 25.55 -9.92
CA ARG A 214 -8.84 26.62 -10.92
C ARG A 214 -9.33 26.16 -12.30
#